data_AF-A0A364GK26-F1
#
_entry.id   AF-A0A364GK26-F1
#
_cell.length_a   1.000
_cell.length_b   1.000
_cell.length_c   1.000
_cell.angle_alpha   90.00
_cell.angle_beta   90.00
_cell.angle_gamma   90.00
#
_symmetry.space_group_name_H-M   'P 1'
#
loop_
_entity.id
_entity.type
_entity.pdbx_description
1 polymer ?
#
loop_
_entity_poly.entity_id
_entity_poly.type
_entity_poly.pdbx_seq_one_letter_code
_entity_poly.pdbx_strand_id
1 'polypeptide(L)'
;MHIVGPFDRYPLRETRSLEPPESTFADYLEMKRATGIERNVIVQPSFFAKDNACTLDSTERMGEHARAVVVVEPDVDEATLADMHARGARGVRLQRVVAGGTSTEQIAEMASRIRDFGWHLQLFVDSDDVEELAEQLHRLPVPVVFDHMAHVYKESPISSRGFRTLLDLLASGKAWVKLSAWRFSPDNARARQLVDANPERVLWGSDWPHVSYEEDVPDDGKLLDRLATWAQDSATIQRILVDNPAELYFRC
;
A
#
# COMPACT_ATOMS: atom_id res chain seq x y z
N MET A 1 1.07 -3.44 5.47
CA MET A 1 1.93 -3.85 6.60
C MET A 1 3.14 -4.58 6.03
N HIS A 2 4.19 -4.74 6.82
CA HIS A 2 5.42 -5.45 6.47
C HIS A 2 5.71 -6.55 7.49
N ILE A 3 6.34 -7.65 7.09
CA ILE A 3 6.99 -8.59 8.01
C ILE A 3 8.49 -8.35 7.94
N VAL A 4 9.15 -8.22 9.08
CA VAL A 4 10.56 -7.87 9.19
C VAL A 4 11.30 -8.98 9.90
N GLY A 5 11.99 -9.81 9.12
CA GLY A 5 12.80 -10.90 9.64
C GLY A 5 12.04 -12.22 9.87
N PRO A 6 12.69 -13.20 10.51
CA PRO A 6 14.01 -13.06 11.16
C PRO A 6 15.16 -12.89 10.15
N PHE A 7 16.17 -12.11 10.52
CA PHE A 7 17.26 -11.66 9.63
C PHE A 7 18.29 -12.75 9.30
N ASP A 8 18.37 -13.80 10.11
CA ASP A 8 19.16 -14.99 9.82
C ASP A 8 18.66 -15.73 8.57
N ARG A 9 17.35 -15.67 8.30
CA ARG A 9 16.69 -16.23 7.13
C ARG A 9 16.43 -15.21 6.04
N TYR A 10 16.07 -13.99 6.42
CA TYR A 10 15.73 -12.90 5.49
C TYR A 10 16.62 -11.69 5.77
N PRO A 11 17.87 -11.69 5.27
CA PRO A 11 18.82 -10.63 5.57
C PRO A 11 18.40 -9.30 4.94
N LEU A 12 18.61 -8.21 5.69
CA LEU A 12 18.50 -6.86 5.17
C LEU A 12 19.52 -6.63 4.04
N ARG A 13 19.16 -5.82 3.03
CA ARG A 13 20.06 -5.51 1.92
C ARG A 13 21.07 -4.43 2.32
N GLU A 14 22.26 -4.48 1.74
CA GLU A 14 23.28 -3.42 1.91
C GLU A 14 22.78 -2.06 1.40
N THR A 15 21.91 -2.06 0.40
CA THR A 15 21.30 -0.86 -0.20
C THR A 15 20.18 -0.25 0.63
N ARG A 16 19.90 -0.75 1.84
CA ARG A 16 18.81 -0.26 2.68
C ARG A 16 19.08 1.18 3.14
N SER A 17 18.02 1.98 3.25
CA SER A 17 18.07 3.32 3.84
C SER A 17 17.72 3.32 5.33
N LEU A 18 17.19 2.21 5.85
CA LEU A 18 16.71 2.05 7.23
C LEU A 18 17.18 0.71 7.80
N GLU A 19 17.41 0.67 9.10
CA GLU A 19 17.72 -0.54 9.88
C GLU A 19 16.58 -0.82 10.87
N PRO A 20 15.46 -1.42 10.41
CA PRO A 20 14.35 -1.70 11.30
C PRO A 20 14.74 -2.82 12.30
N PRO A 21 14.19 -2.82 13.53
CA PRO A 21 14.25 -4.00 14.38
C PRO A 21 13.44 -5.15 13.75
N GLU A 22 13.70 -6.38 14.20
CA GLU A 22 12.85 -7.52 13.81
C GLU A 22 11.42 -7.31 14.30
N SER A 23 10.47 -7.68 13.45
CA SER A 23 9.03 -7.69 13.70
C SER A 23 8.49 -8.84 12.88
N THR A 24 8.61 -10.02 13.46
CA THR A 24 8.49 -11.30 12.79
C THR A 24 7.04 -11.64 12.46
N PHE A 25 6.85 -12.72 11.71
CA PHE A 25 5.53 -13.30 11.49
C PHE A 25 4.79 -13.63 12.79
N ALA A 26 5.49 -14.11 13.82
CA ALA A 26 4.87 -14.45 15.09
C ALA A 26 4.33 -13.18 15.79
N ASP A 27 5.13 -12.11 15.82
CA ASP A 27 4.74 -10.82 16.39
C ASP A 27 3.51 -10.25 15.67
N TYR A 28 3.47 -10.37 14.34
CA TYR A 28 2.30 -9.95 13.58
C TYR A 28 1.05 -10.75 13.93
N LEU A 29 1.15 -12.06 14.15
CA LEU A 29 -0.01 -12.87 14.55
C LEU A 29 -0.57 -12.45 15.92
N GLU A 30 0.26 -11.92 16.81
CA GLU A 30 -0.20 -11.35 18.09
C GLU A 30 -0.97 -10.04 17.85
N MET A 31 -0.41 -9.11 17.08
CA MET A 31 -1.10 -7.86 16.73
C MET A 31 -2.42 -8.13 15.99
N LYS A 32 -2.42 -9.04 15.01
CA LYS A 32 -3.61 -9.46 14.26
C LYS A 32 -4.71 -10.00 15.18
N ARG A 33 -4.33 -10.79 16.19
CA ARG A 33 -5.28 -11.33 17.19
C ARG A 33 -5.84 -10.23 18.09
N ALA A 34 -5.00 -9.30 18.52
CA ALA A 34 -5.41 -8.20 19.39
C ALA A 34 -6.37 -7.21 18.70
N THR A 35 -6.19 -7.00 17.39
CA THR A 35 -7.00 -6.06 16.59
C THR A 35 -8.21 -6.69 15.92
N GLY A 36 -8.30 -8.02 15.88
CA GLY A 36 -9.39 -8.73 15.20
C GLY A 36 -9.28 -8.73 13.67
N ILE A 37 -8.14 -8.35 13.10
CA ILE A 37 -7.93 -8.34 11.65
C ILE A 37 -7.98 -9.77 11.11
N GLU A 38 -8.81 -10.01 10.09
CA GLU A 38 -8.96 -11.34 9.49
C GLU A 38 -8.04 -11.55 8.29
N ARG A 39 -8.01 -10.60 7.36
CA ARG A 39 -7.26 -10.66 6.10
C ARG A 39 -6.23 -9.54 6.00
N ASN A 40 -5.15 -9.80 5.28
CA ASN A 40 -3.94 -8.98 5.33
C ASN A 40 -3.33 -8.82 3.94
N VAL A 41 -2.77 -7.64 3.68
CA VAL A 41 -1.92 -7.40 2.50
C VAL A 41 -0.51 -7.12 2.99
N ILE A 42 0.39 -8.07 2.72
CA ILE A 42 1.80 -8.00 3.08
C ILE A 42 2.53 -7.29 1.93
N VAL A 43 3.06 -6.12 2.22
CA VAL A 43 3.74 -5.27 1.24
C VAL A 43 5.22 -5.48 1.39
N GLN A 44 5.93 -5.64 0.28
CA GLN A 44 7.40 -5.70 0.28
C GLN A 44 8.00 -4.37 0.78
N PRO A 45 8.82 -4.39 1.85
CA PRO A 45 9.51 -3.21 2.33
C PRO A 45 10.79 -2.91 1.55
N SER A 46 11.22 -1.65 1.54
CA SER A 46 12.40 -1.19 0.77
C SER A 46 13.73 -1.81 1.22
N PHE A 47 13.88 -2.13 2.51
CA PHE A 47 15.11 -2.71 3.07
C PHE A 47 15.37 -4.17 2.69
N PHE A 48 14.39 -4.85 2.08
CA PHE A 48 14.58 -6.14 1.39
C PHE A 48 14.75 -6.00 -0.12
N ALA A 49 14.70 -4.77 -0.65
CA ALA A 49 14.76 -4.46 -2.08
C ALA A 49 13.78 -5.35 -2.87
N LYS A 50 14.29 -6.11 -3.85
CA LYS A 50 13.52 -7.00 -4.73
C LYS A 50 13.50 -8.46 -4.27
N ASP A 51 14.13 -8.77 -3.13
CA ASP A 51 14.01 -10.11 -2.54
C ASP A 51 12.70 -10.19 -1.77
N ASN A 52 11.70 -10.79 -2.43
CA ASN A 52 10.35 -10.93 -1.89
C ASN A 52 10.19 -12.17 -0.99
N ALA A 53 11.26 -12.91 -0.65
CA ALA A 53 11.15 -14.18 0.06
C ALA A 53 10.38 -14.05 1.38
N CYS A 54 10.72 -13.07 2.23
CA CYS A 54 10.01 -12.85 3.49
C CYS A 54 8.52 -12.57 3.28
N THR A 55 8.21 -11.71 2.30
CA THR A 55 6.84 -11.29 1.94
C THR A 55 6.01 -12.46 1.42
N LEU A 56 6.55 -13.23 0.48
CA LEU A 56 5.85 -14.37 -0.13
C LEU A 56 5.73 -15.55 0.83
N ASP A 57 6.80 -15.91 1.55
CA ASP A 57 6.76 -16.99 2.55
C ASP A 57 5.72 -16.69 3.65
N SER A 58 5.64 -15.42 4.08
CA SER A 58 4.62 -14.98 5.06
C SER A 58 3.20 -15.02 4.47
N THR A 59 3.05 -14.67 3.19
CA THR A 59 1.75 -14.73 2.49
C THR A 59 1.27 -16.17 2.38
N GLU A 60 2.12 -17.09 1.96
CA GLU A 60 1.80 -18.52 1.82
C GLU A 60 1.43 -19.15 3.16
N ARG A 61 2.13 -18.79 4.24
CA ARG A 61 1.82 -19.25 5.61
C ARG A 61 0.44 -18.80 6.09
N MET A 62 -0.08 -17.67 5.60
CA MET A 62 -1.44 -17.20 5.91
C MET A 62 -2.50 -17.71 4.92
N GLY A 63 -2.09 -18.32 3.81
CA GLY A 63 -2.98 -18.93 2.82
C GLY A 63 -4.01 -17.96 2.27
N GLU A 64 -5.28 -18.37 2.30
CA GLU A 64 -6.39 -17.57 1.75
C GLU A 64 -6.60 -16.22 2.45
N HIS A 65 -6.06 -16.04 3.66
CA HIS A 65 -6.17 -14.82 4.46
C HIS A 65 -5.11 -13.77 4.14
N ALA A 66 -4.21 -14.00 3.18
CA ALA A 66 -3.21 -13.00 2.79
C ALA A 66 -3.05 -12.84 1.29
N ARG A 67 -2.61 -11.65 0.89
CA ARG A 67 -2.07 -11.34 -0.44
C ARG A 67 -0.79 -10.54 -0.31
N ALA A 68 0.04 -10.62 -1.34
CA ALA A 68 1.28 -9.88 -1.40
C ALA A 68 1.22 -8.71 -2.39
N VAL A 69 1.94 -7.64 -2.06
CA VAL A 69 2.39 -6.65 -3.04
C VAL A 69 3.91 -6.70 -3.06
N VAL A 70 4.47 -7.06 -4.22
CA VAL A 70 5.88 -7.39 -4.41
C VAL A 70 6.66 -6.23 -5.04
N VAL A 71 7.99 -6.26 -4.98
CA VAL A 71 8.86 -5.40 -5.78
C VAL A 71 9.69 -6.28 -6.70
N VAL A 72 9.64 -6.03 -8.00
CA VAL A 72 10.26 -6.87 -9.03
C VAL A 72 11.28 -6.10 -9.84
N GLU A 73 12.12 -6.82 -10.60
CA GLU A 73 12.98 -6.21 -11.61
C GLU A 73 12.15 -5.62 -12.76
N PRO A 74 12.58 -4.51 -13.39
CA PRO A 74 11.85 -3.93 -14.52
C PRO A 74 11.66 -4.90 -15.69
N ASP A 75 12.61 -5.80 -15.91
CA ASP A 75 12.64 -6.80 -16.98
C ASP A 75 12.12 -8.17 -16.55
N VAL A 76 11.48 -8.27 -15.37
CA VAL A 76 10.90 -9.53 -14.86
C VAL A 76 10.08 -10.26 -15.91
N ASP A 77 10.31 -11.58 -16.03
CA ASP A 77 9.60 -12.41 -16.99
C ASP A 77 8.22 -12.84 -16.49
N GLU A 78 7.38 -13.25 -17.44
CA GLU A 78 6.00 -13.67 -17.17
C GLU A 78 5.94 -14.92 -16.27
N ALA A 79 6.91 -15.83 -16.39
CA ALA A 79 6.97 -17.04 -15.58
C ALA A 79 7.19 -16.73 -14.08
N THR A 80 8.07 -15.77 -13.79
CA THR A 80 8.31 -15.27 -12.43
C THR A 80 7.08 -14.57 -11.87
N LEU A 81 6.39 -13.75 -12.68
CA LEU A 81 5.13 -13.13 -12.27
C LEU A 81 4.03 -14.16 -12.00
N ALA A 82 3.95 -15.21 -12.82
CA ALA A 82 3.01 -16.32 -12.63
C ALA A 82 3.30 -17.14 -11.36
N ASP A 83 4.56 -17.42 -11.07
CA ASP A 83 4.97 -18.03 -9.79
C ASP A 83 4.54 -17.16 -8.61
N MET A 84 4.87 -15.87 -8.63
CA MET A 84 4.46 -14.95 -7.58
C MET A 84 2.93 -14.85 -7.45
N HIS A 85 2.18 -14.90 -8.57
CA HIS A 85 0.72 -14.91 -8.55
C HIS A 85 0.17 -16.15 -7.83
N ALA A 86 0.73 -17.32 -8.12
CA ALA A 86 0.37 -18.58 -7.47
C ALA A 86 0.65 -18.54 -5.95
N ARG A 87 1.70 -17.81 -5.55
CA ARG A 87 2.09 -17.57 -4.15
C ARG A 87 1.32 -16.41 -3.48
N GLY A 88 0.34 -15.83 -4.17
CA GLY A 88 -0.59 -14.84 -3.60
C GLY A 88 -0.28 -13.37 -3.89
N ALA A 89 0.69 -13.07 -4.75
CA ALA A 89 0.94 -11.70 -5.19
C ALA A 89 -0.23 -11.16 -6.05
N ARG A 90 -0.61 -9.89 -5.81
CA ARG A 90 -1.72 -9.20 -6.50
C ARG A 90 -1.38 -7.77 -6.93
N GLY A 91 -0.13 -7.37 -6.78
CA GLY A 91 0.33 -6.05 -7.19
C GLY A 91 1.84 -5.90 -7.11
N VAL A 92 2.33 -4.86 -7.78
CA VAL A 92 3.73 -4.43 -7.73
C VAL A 92 3.80 -3.06 -7.07
N ARG A 93 4.75 -2.87 -6.14
CA ARG A 93 5.02 -1.57 -5.51
C ARG A 93 6.17 -0.87 -6.21
N LEU A 94 5.96 0.39 -6.58
CA LEU A 94 7.00 1.32 -7.04
C LEU A 94 7.12 2.48 -6.06
N GLN A 95 8.37 2.87 -5.75
CA GLN A 95 8.68 3.98 -4.85
C GLN A 95 9.46 5.03 -5.64
N ARG A 96 9.01 6.29 -5.61
CA ARG A 96 9.72 7.42 -6.27
C ARG A 96 10.65 8.17 -5.30
N VAL A 97 10.45 8.00 -3.99
CA VAL A 97 11.11 8.77 -2.91
C VAL A 97 12.57 8.33 -2.63
N VAL A 98 13.12 7.33 -3.35
CA VAL A 98 14.52 6.92 -3.20
C VAL A 98 15.32 7.39 -4.43
N ALA A 99 16.46 8.05 -4.19
CA ALA A 99 17.31 8.68 -5.21
C ALA A 99 17.49 7.81 -6.47
N GLY A 100 17.17 8.38 -7.64
CA GLY A 100 17.12 7.67 -8.93
C GLY A 100 15.72 7.17 -9.34
N GLY A 101 14.66 7.76 -8.79
CA GLY A 101 13.27 7.30 -8.79
C GLY A 101 12.68 6.74 -10.09
N THR A 102 11.62 5.95 -9.91
CA THR A 102 10.88 5.27 -10.98
C THR A 102 10.40 6.27 -12.05
N SER A 103 10.81 6.09 -13.31
CA SER A 103 10.37 6.95 -14.41
C SER A 103 8.93 6.65 -14.84
N THR A 104 8.29 7.63 -15.48
CA THR A 104 7.00 7.49 -16.18
C THR A 104 6.99 6.24 -17.05
N GLU A 105 8.04 5.99 -17.82
CA GLU A 105 8.17 4.82 -18.70
C GLU A 105 8.12 3.51 -17.90
N GLN A 106 8.84 3.43 -16.78
CA GLN A 106 8.85 2.24 -15.92
C GLN A 106 7.47 1.95 -15.31
N ILE A 107 6.73 2.99 -14.91
CA ILE A 107 5.33 2.85 -14.44
C ILE A 107 4.46 2.23 -15.53
N ALA A 108 4.55 2.73 -16.77
CA ALA A 108 3.74 2.24 -17.88
C ALA A 108 4.10 0.81 -18.29
N GLU A 109 5.40 0.50 -18.37
CA GLU A 109 5.89 -0.83 -18.70
C GLU A 109 5.46 -1.86 -17.67
N MET A 110 5.67 -1.58 -16.38
CA MET A 110 5.26 -2.48 -15.31
C MET A 110 3.74 -2.70 -15.30
N ALA A 111 2.96 -1.63 -15.46
CA ALA A 111 1.50 -1.73 -15.58
C ALA A 111 1.06 -2.62 -16.75
N SER A 112 1.76 -2.55 -17.89
CA SER A 112 1.48 -3.44 -19.03
C SER A 112 1.79 -4.89 -18.73
N ARG A 113 2.92 -5.19 -18.07
CA ARG A 113 3.35 -6.55 -17.72
C ARG A 113 2.40 -7.26 -16.75
N ILE A 114 1.86 -6.52 -15.78
CA ILE A 114 1.01 -7.10 -14.74
C ILE A 114 -0.48 -7.12 -15.09
N ARG A 115 -0.88 -6.51 -16.22
CA ARG A 115 -2.28 -6.35 -16.63
C ARG A 115 -3.03 -7.69 -16.69
N ASP A 116 -2.44 -8.66 -17.36
CA ASP A 116 -3.12 -9.93 -17.65
C ASP A 116 -3.24 -10.84 -16.42
N PHE A 117 -2.55 -10.49 -15.32
CA PHE A 117 -2.70 -11.11 -14.01
C PHE A 117 -3.83 -10.50 -13.16
N GLY A 118 -4.49 -9.43 -13.64
CA GLY A 118 -5.49 -8.68 -12.87
C GLY A 118 -4.91 -7.93 -11.67
N TRP A 119 -3.61 -7.63 -11.70
CA TRP A 119 -2.91 -6.96 -10.60
C TRP A 119 -3.10 -5.44 -10.63
N HIS A 120 -2.75 -4.78 -9.52
CA HIS A 120 -2.67 -3.32 -9.43
C HIS A 120 -1.24 -2.84 -9.30
N LEU A 121 -1.03 -1.56 -9.62
CA LEU A 121 0.21 -0.87 -9.34
C LEU A 121 0.08 -0.07 -8.04
N GLN A 122 0.94 -0.32 -7.07
CA GLN A 122 0.98 0.43 -5.82
C GLN A 122 2.09 1.48 -5.86
N LEU A 123 1.74 2.74 -5.64
CA LEU A 123 2.66 3.87 -5.72
C LEU A 123 2.89 4.47 -4.35
N PHE A 124 4.16 4.59 -3.99
CA PHE A 124 4.61 5.40 -2.87
C PHE A 124 5.27 6.68 -3.39
N VAL A 125 4.49 7.76 -3.37
CA VAL A 125 4.78 9.07 -3.98
C VAL A 125 4.19 10.18 -3.12
N ASP A 126 4.72 11.40 -3.28
CA ASP A 126 4.15 12.60 -2.68
C ASP A 126 3.02 13.18 -3.54
N SER A 127 2.14 13.98 -2.95
CA SER A 127 0.95 14.49 -3.66
C SER A 127 1.33 15.34 -4.88
N ASP A 128 2.48 16.01 -4.84
CA ASP A 128 2.98 16.84 -5.93
C ASP A 128 3.37 15.98 -7.14
N ASP A 129 3.90 14.78 -6.92
CA ASP A 129 4.17 13.81 -7.99
C ASP A 129 2.88 13.29 -8.66
N VAL A 130 1.76 13.25 -7.92
CA VAL A 130 0.46 12.79 -8.45
C VAL A 130 -0.04 13.73 -9.55
N GLU A 131 0.17 15.04 -9.39
CA GLU A 131 -0.17 16.02 -10.42
C GLU A 131 0.66 15.79 -11.69
N GLU A 132 1.96 15.60 -11.55
CA GLU A 132 2.87 15.38 -12.69
C GLU A 132 2.50 14.11 -13.48
N LEU A 133 2.05 13.07 -12.79
CA LEU A 133 1.75 11.76 -13.37
C LEU A 133 0.30 11.61 -13.85
N ALA A 134 -0.58 12.58 -13.57
CA ALA A 134 -2.03 12.46 -13.71
C ALA A 134 -2.50 11.88 -15.07
N GLU A 135 -2.02 12.47 -16.18
CA GLU A 135 -2.39 12.01 -17.53
C GLU A 135 -1.97 10.56 -17.78
N GLN A 136 -0.77 10.19 -17.33
CA GLN A 136 -0.26 8.86 -17.49
C GLN A 136 -1.04 7.86 -16.64
N LEU A 137 -1.30 8.20 -15.37
CA LEU A 137 -2.05 7.35 -14.46
C LEU A 137 -3.43 7.02 -15.02
N HIS A 138 -4.12 7.97 -15.63
CA HIS A 138 -5.40 7.72 -16.30
C HIS A 138 -5.30 6.70 -17.45
N ARG A 139 -4.18 6.66 -18.18
CA ARG A 139 -3.97 5.77 -19.33
C ARG A 139 -3.48 4.37 -18.96
N LEU A 140 -3.07 4.13 -17.71
CA LEU A 140 -2.56 2.81 -17.32
C LEU A 140 -3.62 1.72 -17.55
N PRO A 141 -3.24 0.50 -17.96
CA PRO A 141 -4.20 -0.57 -18.15
C PRO A 141 -4.66 -1.24 -16.85
N VAL A 142 -4.11 -0.84 -15.70
CA VAL A 142 -4.39 -1.43 -14.37
C VAL A 142 -4.86 -0.38 -13.37
N PRO A 143 -5.52 -0.78 -12.27
CA PRO A 143 -5.78 0.11 -11.15
C PRO A 143 -4.49 0.61 -10.49
N VAL A 144 -4.54 1.82 -9.93
CA VAL A 144 -3.45 2.40 -9.15
C VAL A 144 -3.85 2.44 -7.68
N VAL A 145 -2.95 2.12 -6.75
CA VAL A 145 -3.17 2.24 -5.31
C VAL A 145 -2.13 3.20 -4.74
N PHE A 146 -2.57 4.32 -4.19
CA PHE A 146 -1.69 5.25 -3.49
C PHE A 146 -1.50 4.82 -2.03
N ASP A 147 -0.23 4.64 -1.64
CA ASP A 147 0.14 4.45 -0.24
C ASP A 147 -0.07 5.74 0.55
N HIS A 148 -0.45 5.60 1.83
CA HIS A 148 -0.39 6.68 2.84
C HIS A 148 -1.01 8.01 2.41
N MET A 149 -2.19 7.95 1.79
CA MET A 149 -2.90 9.14 1.28
C MET A 149 -2.07 9.98 0.30
N ALA A 150 -1.22 9.31 -0.49
CA ALA A 150 -0.23 9.91 -1.38
C ALA A 150 0.60 10.99 -0.69
N HIS A 151 0.88 10.83 0.61
CA HIS A 151 1.63 11.80 1.41
C HIS A 151 1.12 13.24 1.25
N VAL A 152 -0.21 13.41 1.24
CA VAL A 152 -0.80 14.72 1.44
C VAL A 152 -0.52 15.13 2.88
N TYR A 153 0.54 15.92 3.09
CA TYR A 153 0.93 16.38 4.41
C TYR A 153 -0.09 17.38 4.97
N LYS A 154 -0.16 17.47 6.30
CA LYS A 154 -1.04 18.44 6.99
C LYS A 154 -0.68 19.88 6.60
N GLU A 155 0.61 20.13 6.38
CA GLU A 155 1.21 21.41 6.03
C GLU A 155 1.01 21.78 4.55
N SER A 156 0.65 20.82 3.68
CA SER A 156 0.36 21.10 2.28
C SER A 156 -0.75 22.15 2.18
N PRO A 157 -0.75 23.05 1.19
CA PRO A 157 -1.84 24.01 1.02
C PRO A 157 -3.17 23.29 0.75
N ILE A 158 -4.30 23.80 1.27
CA ILE A 158 -5.64 23.26 0.91
C ILE A 158 -5.87 23.34 -0.61
N SER A 159 -5.24 24.32 -1.25
CA SER A 159 -5.27 24.53 -2.70
C SER A 159 -4.24 23.72 -3.48
N SER A 160 -3.58 22.70 -2.89
CA SER A 160 -2.61 21.86 -3.61
C SER A 160 -3.28 21.20 -4.82
N ARG A 161 -2.65 21.33 -5.99
CA ARG A 161 -3.12 20.73 -7.25
C ARG A 161 -2.95 19.21 -7.21
N GLY A 162 -1.87 18.72 -6.60
CA GLY A 162 -1.66 17.31 -6.28
C GLY A 162 -2.83 16.67 -5.55
N PHE A 163 -3.30 17.28 -4.46
CA PHE A 163 -4.44 16.77 -3.69
C PHE A 163 -5.74 16.77 -4.50
N ARG A 164 -6.02 17.83 -5.26
CA ARG A 164 -7.20 17.84 -6.17
C ARG A 164 -7.13 16.74 -7.22
N THR A 165 -5.96 16.54 -7.81
CA THR A 165 -5.75 15.49 -8.81
C THR A 165 -5.97 14.10 -8.21
N LEU A 166 -5.51 13.87 -6.97
CA LEU A 166 -5.82 12.64 -6.25
C LEU A 166 -7.33 12.44 -6.07
N LEU A 167 -8.08 13.48 -5.68
CA LEU A 167 -9.55 13.40 -5.56
C LEU A 167 -10.21 13.06 -6.90
N ASP A 168 -9.76 13.68 -8.00
CA ASP A 168 -10.29 13.41 -9.35
C ASP A 168 -10.01 11.96 -9.80
N LEU A 169 -8.80 11.45 -9.50
CA LEU A 169 -8.43 10.06 -9.78
C LEU A 169 -9.29 9.06 -8.99
N LEU A 170 -9.63 9.35 -7.74
CA LEU A 170 -10.55 8.55 -6.92
C LEU A 170 -11.98 8.63 -7.47
N ALA A 171 -12.47 9.83 -7.76
CA ALA A 171 -13.82 10.06 -8.29
C ALA A 171 -14.04 9.35 -9.63
N SER A 172 -13.02 9.31 -10.50
CA SER A 172 -13.07 8.56 -11.77
C SER A 172 -13.06 7.03 -11.59
N GLY A 173 -12.81 6.53 -10.38
CA GLY A 173 -12.67 5.11 -10.09
C GLY A 173 -11.33 4.51 -10.52
N LYS A 174 -10.41 5.33 -11.03
CA LYS A 174 -9.12 4.91 -11.60
C LYS A 174 -8.11 4.51 -10.54
N ALA A 175 -8.11 5.23 -9.42
CA ALA A 175 -7.19 5.01 -8.32
C ALA A 175 -7.92 4.54 -7.06
N TRP A 176 -7.14 3.96 -6.16
CA TRP A 176 -7.47 3.66 -4.78
C TRP A 176 -6.52 4.44 -3.88
N VAL A 177 -6.92 4.68 -2.64
CA VAL A 177 -6.06 5.31 -1.62
C VAL A 177 -6.10 4.54 -0.31
N LYS A 178 -4.95 4.41 0.35
CA LYS A 178 -4.84 3.81 1.69
C LYS A 178 -4.83 4.86 2.79
N LEU A 179 -5.83 4.81 3.67
CA LEU A 179 -5.84 5.51 4.96
C LEU A 179 -4.90 4.75 5.92
N SER A 180 -3.66 5.22 6.02
CA SER A 180 -2.55 4.55 6.72
C SER A 180 -1.45 5.56 7.08
N ALA A 181 -0.41 5.13 7.82
CA ALA A 181 0.75 5.94 8.23
C ALA A 181 0.36 7.29 8.87
N TRP A 182 -0.35 7.22 9.99
CA TRP A 182 -1.02 8.36 10.62
C TRP A 182 -0.13 9.58 10.88
N ARG A 183 1.17 9.42 11.18
CA ARG A 183 2.07 10.55 11.44
C ARG A 183 2.24 11.45 10.23
N PHE A 184 2.16 10.86 9.03
CA PHE A 184 2.28 11.54 7.75
C PHE A 184 0.91 11.77 7.09
N SER A 185 -0.17 11.50 7.82
CA SER A 185 -1.54 11.71 7.33
C SER A 185 -1.90 13.20 7.30
N PRO A 186 -2.80 13.60 6.38
CA PRO A 186 -3.37 14.93 6.40
C PRO A 186 -4.27 15.14 7.63
N ASP A 187 -4.78 16.36 7.80
CA ASP A 187 -5.83 16.61 8.78
C ASP A 187 -7.11 15.78 8.52
N ASN A 188 -7.97 15.70 9.53
CA ASN A 188 -9.23 14.95 9.45
C ASN A 188 -10.18 15.47 8.35
N ALA A 189 -10.10 16.75 7.95
CA ALA A 189 -10.97 17.30 6.93
C ALA A 189 -10.59 16.74 5.55
N ARG A 190 -9.31 16.71 5.23
CA ARG A 190 -8.79 16.12 3.98
C ARG A 190 -8.93 14.61 3.94
N ALA A 191 -8.72 13.92 5.06
CA ALA A 191 -8.98 12.49 5.14
C ALA A 191 -10.45 12.16 4.82
N ARG A 192 -11.41 12.97 5.31
CA ARG A 192 -12.82 12.86 4.93
C ARG A 192 -13.06 13.18 3.46
N GLN A 193 -12.40 14.19 2.89
CA GLN A 193 -12.53 14.49 1.46
C GLN A 193 -12.08 13.33 0.57
N LEU A 194 -11.06 12.56 0.97
CA LEU A 194 -10.68 11.33 0.26
C LEU A 194 -11.78 10.25 0.33
N VAL A 195 -12.42 10.11 1.49
CA VAL A 195 -13.56 9.20 1.67
C VAL A 195 -14.76 9.65 0.83
N ASP A 196 -15.09 10.94 0.88
CA ASP A 196 -16.22 11.54 0.20
C ASP A 196 -16.04 11.54 -1.33
N ALA A 197 -14.81 11.65 -1.82
CA ALA A 197 -14.52 11.62 -3.26
C ALA A 197 -14.93 10.29 -3.90
N ASN A 198 -14.65 9.17 -3.24
CA ASN A 198 -15.17 7.86 -3.64
C ASN A 198 -15.01 6.80 -2.52
N PRO A 199 -16.06 6.50 -1.74
CA PRO A 199 -15.97 5.52 -0.65
C PRO A 199 -15.75 4.07 -1.13
N GLU A 200 -15.91 3.79 -2.42
CA GLU A 200 -15.63 2.47 -3.05
C GLU A 200 -14.19 2.35 -3.53
N ARG A 201 -13.36 3.37 -3.30
CA ARG A 201 -11.94 3.41 -3.71
C ARG A 201 -10.99 3.68 -2.55
N VAL A 202 -11.45 3.44 -1.32
CA VAL A 202 -10.69 3.73 -0.10
C VAL A 202 -10.40 2.44 0.65
N LEU A 203 -9.15 2.30 1.08
CA LEU A 203 -8.65 1.16 1.85
C LEU A 203 -8.13 1.66 3.19
N TRP A 204 -8.04 0.78 4.17
CA TRP A 204 -7.34 1.05 5.42
C TRP A 204 -6.10 0.15 5.55
N GLY A 205 -5.07 0.63 6.23
CA GLY A 205 -3.93 -0.19 6.62
C GLY A 205 -3.25 0.34 7.86
N SER A 206 -2.83 -0.55 8.75
CA SER A 206 -2.15 -0.18 9.99
C SER A 206 -0.81 0.51 9.75
N ASP A 207 -0.10 0.11 8.68
CA ASP A 207 1.32 0.41 8.46
C ASP A 207 2.28 -0.26 9.47
N TRP A 208 1.77 -1.27 10.19
CA TRP A 208 2.60 -2.13 11.04
C TRP A 208 3.81 -2.70 10.25
N PRO A 209 5.03 -2.74 10.83
CA PRO A 209 5.36 -2.50 12.24
C PRO A 209 5.80 -1.07 12.54
N HIS A 210 5.37 -0.08 11.75
CA HIS A 210 5.71 1.34 11.97
C HIS A 210 7.23 1.60 11.90
N VAL A 211 7.89 1.04 10.87
CA VAL A 211 9.36 1.06 10.70
C VAL A 211 10.00 2.45 10.64
N SER A 212 9.22 3.50 10.42
CA SER A 212 9.66 4.90 10.39
C SER A 212 9.47 5.64 11.72
N TYR A 213 9.14 4.94 12.80
CA TYR A 213 8.84 5.51 14.11
C TYR A 213 9.94 5.10 15.10
N GLU A 214 10.80 6.07 15.46
CA GLU A 214 11.84 5.88 16.49
C GLU A 214 11.25 6.01 17.91
N GLU A 215 10.26 6.89 18.07
CA GLU A 215 9.51 7.16 19.30
C GLU A 215 8.02 7.28 18.97
N ASP A 216 7.16 7.20 19.98
CA ASP A 216 5.70 7.33 19.84
C ASP A 216 5.06 6.36 18.83
N VAL A 217 5.51 5.10 18.85
CA VAL A 217 4.91 4.02 18.06
C VAL A 217 3.40 3.96 18.35
N PRO A 218 2.52 4.06 17.33
CA PRO A 218 1.09 4.08 17.56
C PRO A 218 0.55 2.73 18.03
N ASP A 219 -0.54 2.81 18.79
CA ASP A 219 -1.41 1.67 19.08
C ASP A 219 -2.30 1.39 17.86
N ASP A 220 -2.16 0.21 17.25
CA ASP A 220 -2.93 -0.19 16.06
C ASP A 220 -4.45 -0.21 16.29
N GLY A 221 -4.91 -0.50 17.51
CA GLY A 221 -6.31 -0.44 17.89
C GLY A 221 -6.83 1.00 17.86
N LYS A 222 -6.04 1.96 18.36
CA LYS A 222 -6.38 3.39 18.25
C LYS A 222 -6.36 3.89 16.80
N LEU A 223 -5.51 3.32 15.94
CA LEU A 223 -5.52 3.63 14.50
C LEU A 223 -6.81 3.12 13.82
N LEU A 224 -7.33 1.97 14.24
CA LEU A 224 -8.64 1.46 13.81
C LEU A 224 -9.77 2.36 14.31
N ASP A 225 -9.79 2.73 15.60
CA ASP A 225 -10.81 3.62 16.16
C ASP A 225 -10.86 4.96 15.43
N ARG A 226 -9.70 5.46 14.99
CA ARG A 226 -9.60 6.71 14.23
C ARG A 226 -10.31 6.65 12.88
N LEU A 227 -10.46 5.47 12.26
CA LEU A 227 -11.20 5.33 11.00
C LEU A 227 -12.64 5.83 11.15
N ALA A 228 -13.27 5.61 12.31
CA ALA A 228 -14.62 6.10 12.60
C ALA A 228 -14.71 7.64 12.62
N THR A 229 -13.58 8.35 12.72
CA THR A 229 -13.55 9.81 12.60
C THR A 229 -13.57 10.30 11.15
N TRP A 230 -13.23 9.44 10.19
CA TRP A 230 -13.17 9.74 8.76
C TRP A 230 -14.35 9.14 7.98
N ALA A 231 -14.78 7.94 8.34
CA ALA A 231 -15.96 7.29 7.76
C ALA A 231 -17.24 7.83 8.43
N GLN A 232 -18.17 8.36 7.63
CA GLN A 232 -19.36 9.05 8.12
C GLN A 232 -20.42 8.12 8.71
N ASP A 233 -20.39 6.83 8.35
CA ASP A 233 -21.34 5.81 8.78
C ASP A 233 -20.74 4.39 8.77
N SER A 234 -21.47 3.43 9.34
CA SER A 234 -21.06 2.02 9.40
C SER A 234 -20.96 1.34 8.04
N ALA A 235 -21.72 1.78 7.04
CA ALA A 235 -21.65 1.24 5.68
C ALA A 235 -20.33 1.61 5.00
N THR A 236 -19.84 2.82 5.23
CA THR A 236 -18.55 3.30 4.76
C THR A 236 -17.40 2.56 5.45
N ILE A 237 -17.51 2.32 6.76
CA ILE A 237 -16.54 1.50 7.50
C ILE A 237 -16.49 0.08 6.92
N GLN A 238 -17.64 -0.55 6.69
CA GLN A 238 -17.74 -1.88 6.08
C GLN A 238 -17.08 -1.90 4.70
N ARG A 239 -17.33 -0.91 3.85
CA ARG A 239 -16.68 -0.80 2.55
C ARG A 239 -15.15 -0.76 2.69
N ILE A 240 -14.64 0.16 3.51
CA ILE A 240 -13.19 0.39 3.67
C ILE A 240 -12.48 -0.84 4.23
N LEU A 241 -13.08 -1.53 5.21
CA LEU A 241 -12.45 -2.66 5.91
C LEU A 241 -12.71 -4.02 5.24
N VAL A 242 -13.80 -4.18 4.47
CA VAL A 242 -14.26 -5.49 3.98
C VAL A 242 -14.45 -5.49 2.47
N ASP A 243 -15.40 -4.70 1.94
CA ASP A 243 -15.85 -4.87 0.55
C ASP A 243 -14.79 -4.41 -0.46
N ASN A 244 -14.18 -3.27 -0.20
CA ASN A 244 -13.13 -2.67 -1.03
C ASN A 244 -11.87 -3.54 -1.12
N PRO A 245 -11.25 -3.97 0.01
CA PRO A 245 -10.10 -4.86 -0.07
C PRO A 245 -10.47 -6.23 -0.65
N ALA A 246 -11.68 -6.73 -0.40
CA ALA A 246 -12.15 -7.97 -1.02
C ALA A 246 -12.22 -7.86 -2.55
N GLU A 247 -12.76 -6.75 -3.08
CA GLU A 247 -12.79 -6.46 -4.51
C GLU A 247 -11.38 -6.40 -5.12
N LEU A 248 -10.48 -5.63 -4.51
CA LEU A 248 -9.19 -5.33 -5.10
C LEU A 248 -8.18 -6.49 -4.99
N TYR A 249 -8.17 -7.23 -3.88
CA TYR A 249 -7.13 -8.23 -3.60
C TYR A 249 -7.62 -9.69 -3.60
N PHE A 250 -8.91 -9.92 -3.32
CA PHE A 250 -9.42 -11.26 -3.01
C PHE A 250 -10.48 -11.78 -3.98
N ARG A 251 -10.89 -11.01 -4.99
CA ARG A 251 -11.70 -11.56 -6.09
C ARG A 251 -10.84 -12.44 -7.00
N CYS A 252 -11.34 -13.63 -7.29
CA CYS A 252 -10.78 -14.61 -8.23
C CYS A 252 -11.19 -14.26 -9.66
#